data_AF-A0A7W1B829-F1
#
_entry.id   AF-A0A7W1B829-F1
#
_cell.length_a   1.000
_cell.length_b   1.000
_cell.length_c   1.000
_cell.angle_alpha   90.00
_cell.angle_beta   90.00
_cell.angle_gamma   90.00
#
_symmetry.space_group_name_H-M   'P 1'
#
loop_
_entity.id
_entity.type
_entity.pdbx_description
1 polymer ?
#
loop_
_entity_poly.entity_id
_entity_poly.type
_entity_poly.pdbx_seq_one_letter_code
_entity_poly.pdbx_strand_id
1 'polypeptide(L)'
;MRRLLITLALAGACHASPRPPPAPARPLPRAAYAHYLAGKMAMYQQDWAAATVSLAAARAAAPDEPMIVVELARAQVKAKDLVAASVTL
;
A
#
# COMPACT_ATOMS: atom_id res chain seq x y z
N MET A 1 5.68 -38.70 22.93
CA MET A 1 4.32 -38.10 23.07
C MET A 1 4.31 -36.77 23.81
N ARG A 2 4.96 -36.62 24.97
CA ARG A 2 5.04 -35.35 25.74
C ARG A 2 5.60 -34.13 24.97
N ARG A 3 6.54 -34.36 24.03
CA ARG A 3 7.08 -33.30 23.16
C ARG A 3 6.12 -32.81 22.07
N LEU A 4 5.19 -33.67 21.62
CA LEU A 4 4.21 -33.35 20.57
C LEU A 4 3.08 -32.45 21.10
N LEU A 5 2.74 -32.60 22.38
CA LEU A 5 1.73 -31.78 23.05
C LEU A 5 2.20 -30.34 23.29
N ILE A 6 3.51 -30.13 23.51
CA ILE A 6 4.09 -28.80 23.75
C ILE A 6 4.11 -27.96 22.47
N THR A 7 4.41 -28.56 21.32
CA THR A 7 4.36 -27.86 20.02
C THR A 7 2.94 -27.49 19.61
N LEU A 8 1.96 -28.35 19.89
CA LEU A 8 0.55 -28.06 19.60
C LEU A 8 0.01 -26.91 20.46
N ALA A 9 0.40 -26.86 21.73
CA ALA A 9 0.00 -25.79 22.65
C ALA A 9 0.59 -24.42 22.26
N LEU A 10 1.82 -24.37 21.74
CA LEU A 10 2.44 -23.13 21.27
C LEU A 10 1.81 -22.59 19.97
N ALA A 11 1.35 -23.48 19.08
CA ALA A 11 0.74 -23.08 17.81
C ALA A 11 -0.66 -22.44 18.00
N GLY A 12 -1.42 -22.88 19.01
CA GLY A 12 -2.76 -22.34 19.30
C GLY A 12 -2.76 -20.92 19.88
N ALA A 13 -1.69 -20.53 20.59
CA ALA A 13 -1.60 -19.23 21.26
C ALA A 13 -1.48 -18.05 20.27
N CYS A 14 -0.97 -18.28 19.06
CA CYS A 14 -0.79 -17.21 18.07
C CYS A 14 -2.08 -16.84 17.30
N HIS A 15 -3.15 -17.64 17.39
CA HIS A 15 -4.41 -17.36 16.69
C HIS A 15 -5.47 -16.67 17.55
N ALA A 16 -5.24 -16.55 18.86
CA ALA A 16 -6.19 -15.99 19.81
C ALA A 16 -5.97 -14.49 20.11
N SER A 17 -5.16 -13.79 19.31
CA SER A 17 -5.05 -12.32 19.44
C SER A 17 -6.32 -11.68 18.86
N PRO A 18 -7.16 -10.99 19.66
CA PRO A 18 -8.33 -10.31 19.15
C PRO A 18 -7.86 -9.23 18.18
N ARG A 19 -8.20 -9.36 16.90
CA ARG A 19 -7.94 -8.29 15.93
C ARG A 19 -8.83 -7.11 16.33
N PRO A 20 -8.28 -5.94 16.66
CA PRO A 20 -9.11 -4.79 16.98
C PRO A 20 -10.04 -4.49 15.78
N PRO A 21 -11.30 -4.12 16.04
CA PRO A 21 -12.22 -3.78 14.97
C PRO A 21 -11.62 -2.65 14.12
N PRO A 22 -11.83 -2.66 12.79
CA PRO A 22 -11.36 -1.60 11.93
C PRO A 22 -11.90 -0.27 12.45
N ALA A 23 -11.03 0.74 12.56
CA ALA A 23 -11.46 2.08 12.91
C ALA A 23 -12.51 2.57 11.91
N PRO A 24 -13.51 3.37 12.34
CA PRO A 24 -14.46 3.95 11.42
C PRO A 24 -13.74 4.73 10.33
N ALA A 25 -14.16 4.54 9.07
CA ALA A 25 -13.58 5.22 7.92
C ALA A 25 -13.72 6.74 8.12
N ARG A 26 -12.60 7.40 8.42
CA ARG A 26 -12.55 8.86 8.47
C ARG A 26 -12.34 9.36 7.03
N PRO A 27 -12.96 10.49 6.66
CA PRO A 27 -12.63 11.13 5.40
C PRO A 27 -11.13 11.43 5.33
N LEU A 28 -10.53 11.22 4.16
CA LEU A 28 -9.15 11.60 3.93
C LEU A 28 -8.98 13.13 4.09
N PRO A 29 -7.82 13.60 4.58
CA PRO A 29 -7.47 15.00 4.50
C PRO A 29 -7.60 15.50 3.06
N ARG A 30 -8.16 16.70 2.88
CA ARG A 30 -8.43 17.27 1.53
C ARG A 30 -7.19 17.23 0.63
N ALA A 31 -6.02 17.59 1.17
CA ALA A 31 -4.76 17.55 0.42
C ALA A 31 -4.37 16.13 0.00
N ALA A 32 -4.48 15.15 0.91
CA ALA A 32 -4.21 13.76 0.60
C ALA A 32 -5.13 13.23 -0.50
N TYR A 33 -6.43 13.55 -0.43
CA TYR A 33 -7.41 13.15 -1.44
C TYR A 33 -7.15 13.78 -2.82
N ALA A 34 -6.81 15.07 -2.86
CA ALA A 34 -6.48 15.75 -4.12
C ALA A 34 -5.26 15.12 -4.81
N HIS A 35 -4.18 14.89 -4.05
CA HIS A 35 -2.98 14.22 -4.57
C HIS A 35 -3.24 12.76 -4.97
N TYR A 36 -4.08 12.04 -4.20
CA TYR A 36 -4.49 10.69 -4.52
C TYR A 36 -5.23 10.64 -5.86
N LEU A 37 -6.21 11.53 -6.09
CA LEU A 37 -6.93 11.62 -7.36
C LEU A 37 -6.01 11.95 -8.53
N ALA A 38 -5.10 12.92 -8.37
CA ALA A 38 -4.11 13.24 -9.39
C ALA A 38 -3.25 12.02 -9.75
N GLY A 39 -2.82 11.25 -8.74
CA GLY A 39 -2.11 10.00 -8.92
C GLY A 39 -2.91 8.95 -9.69
N LYS A 40 -4.18 8.74 -9.32
CA LYS A 40 -5.07 7.81 -10.04
C LYS A 40 -5.29 8.23 -11.49
N MET A 41 -5.47 9.52 -11.77
CA MET A 41 -5.60 10.05 -13.13
C MET A 41 -4.35 9.78 -13.97
N ALA A 42 -3.16 10.03 -13.41
CA ALA A 42 -1.90 9.72 -14.08
C ALA A 42 -1.75 8.21 -14.36
N MET A 43 -2.16 7.34 -13.43
CA MET A 43 -2.18 5.89 -13.67
C MET A 43 -3.11 5.49 -14.82
N TYR A 44 -4.31 6.10 -14.93
CA TYR A 44 -5.22 5.84 -16.05
C TYR A 44 -4.63 6.30 -17.39
N GLN A 45 -3.84 7.37 -17.37
CA GLN A 45 -3.10 7.87 -18.53
C GLN A 45 -1.79 7.11 -18.78
N GLN A 46 -1.49 6.08 -17.98
CA GLN A 46 -0.25 5.30 -18.00
C GLN A 46 1.04 6.13 -17.77
N ASP A 47 0.90 7.34 -17.23
CA ASP A 47 2.02 8.16 -16.78
C ASP A 47 2.42 7.72 -15.36
N TRP A 48 3.17 6.63 -15.28
CA TRP A 48 3.60 6.03 -14.01
C TRP A 48 4.59 6.92 -13.24
N ALA A 49 5.30 7.82 -13.93
CA ALA A 49 6.20 8.77 -13.29
C ALA A 49 5.40 9.85 -12.55
N ALA A 50 4.44 10.50 -13.22
CA ALA A 50 3.56 11.48 -12.59
C ALA A 50 2.67 10.85 -11.50
N ALA A 51 2.24 9.61 -11.70
CA ALA A 51 1.51 8.85 -10.69
C ALA A 51 2.35 8.66 -9.41
N THR A 52 3.62 8.28 -9.55
CA THR A 52 4.52 8.08 -8.41
C THR A 52 4.71 9.38 -7.61
N VAL A 53 4.92 10.51 -8.29
CA VAL A 53 5.08 11.83 -7.64
C VAL A 53 3.82 12.22 -6.87
N SER A 54 2.66 12.11 -7.52
CA SER A 54 1.38 12.50 -6.92
C SER A 54 1.01 11.60 -5.73
N LEU A 55 1.20 10.29 -5.84
CA LEU A 55 0.93 9.34 -4.76
C LEU A 55 1.93 9.47 -3.60
N ALA A 56 3.18 9.88 -3.87
CA ALA A 56 4.13 10.21 -2.81
C ALA A 56 3.69 11.46 -2.02
N ALA A 57 3.17 12.49 -2.70
CA ALA A 57 2.59 13.66 -2.03
C ALA A 57 1.32 13.29 -1.22
N ALA A 58 0.48 12.40 -1.74
CA ALA A 58 -0.66 11.87 -1.00
C ALA A 58 -0.22 11.14 0.28
N ARG A 59 0.84 10.32 0.20
CA ARG A 59 1.40 9.60 1.35
C ARG A 59 2.01 10.54 2.38
N ALA A 60 2.66 11.61 1.94
CA ALA A 60 3.17 12.63 2.87
C ALA A 60 2.04 13.28 3.67
N ALA A 61 0.86 13.48 3.06
CA ALA A 61 -0.31 14.07 3.72
C ALA A 61 -1.14 13.06 4.54
N ALA A 62 -1.07 11.77 4.24
CA ALA A 62 -1.72 10.68 4.97
C ALA A 62 -0.83 9.42 5.01
N PRO A 63 0.19 9.37 5.88
CA PRO A 63 1.22 8.32 5.86
C PRO A 63 0.71 6.91 6.13
N ASP A 64 -0.35 6.83 6.94
CA ASP A 64 -0.90 5.57 7.45
C ASP A 64 -2.09 5.06 6.64
N GLU A 65 -2.47 5.75 5.55
CA GLU A 65 -3.59 5.33 4.71
C GLU A 65 -3.18 4.14 3.82
N PRO A 66 -3.69 2.91 4.07
CA PRO A 66 -3.20 1.71 3.39
C PRO A 66 -3.41 1.75 1.87
N MET A 67 -4.50 2.38 1.43
CA MET A 67 -4.83 2.52 0.01
C MET A 67 -3.76 3.31 -0.75
N ILE A 68 -3.29 4.42 -0.18
CA ILE A 68 -2.26 5.26 -0.79
C ILE A 68 -0.93 4.50 -0.87
N VAL A 69 -0.59 3.73 0.16
CA VAL A 69 0.63 2.91 0.19
C VAL A 69 0.64 1.86 -0.92
N VAL A 70 -0.46 1.13 -1.09
CA VAL A 70 -0.60 0.08 -2.12
C VAL A 70 -0.50 0.68 -3.52
N GLU A 71 -1.20 1.78 -3.76
CA GLU A 71 -1.20 2.43 -5.08
C GLU A 71 0.17 3.04 -5.42
N LEU A 72 0.87 3.63 -4.44
CA LEU A 72 2.23 4.14 -4.64
C LEU A 72 3.19 3.00 -5.01
N ALA A 73 3.13 1.87 -4.31
CA ALA A 73 3.98 0.71 -4.61
C ALA A 73 3.73 0.19 -6.04
N ARG A 74 2.46 0.11 -6.46
CA ARG A 74 2.08 -0.27 -7.83
C ARG A 74 2.65 0.70 -8.88
N ALA A 75 2.52 2.00 -8.66
CA ALA A 75 3.04 3.02 -9.57
C ALA A 75 4.57 2.94 -9.70
N GLN A 76 5.28 2.73 -8.58
CA GLN A 76 6.73 2.58 -8.57
C GLN A 76 7.22 1.35 -9.34
N VAL A 77 6.54 0.21 -9.21
CA VAL A 77 6.87 -1.00 -9.99
C VAL A 77 6.70 -0.72 -11.48
N LYS A 78 5.56 -0.17 -11.89
CA LYS A 78 5.31 0.13 -13.31
C LYS A 78 6.26 1.17 -13.90
N ALA A 79 6.63 2.19 -13.12
CA ALA A 79 7.62 3.17 -13.56
C ALA A 79 8.99 2.53 -13.80
N LYS A 80 9.42 1.60 -12.95
CA LYS A 80 10.69 0.86 -13.13
C LYS A 80 10.65 -0.05 -14.35
N ASP A 81 9.54 -0.76 -14.58
CA ASP A 81 9.37 -1.62 -15.75
C ASP A 81 9.54 -0.84 -17.06
N LEU A 82 9.01 0.38 -17.14
CA LEU A 82 9.16 1.24 -18.32
C LEU A 82 10.60 1.71 -18.54
N VAL A 83 11.31 2.07 -17.47
CA VAL A 83 12.72 2.45 -17.56
C VAL A 83 13.54 1.27 -18.10
N ALA A 84 13.31 0.06 -17.57
CA ALA A 84 14.00 -1.14 -18.05
C ALA A 84 13.72 -1.41 -19.54
N ALA A 85 12.46 -1.29 -19.98
CA ALA A 85 12.08 -1.47 -21.38
C ALA A 85 12.75 -0.44 -22.32
N SER A 86 12.91 0.81 -21.87
CA SER A 86 13.52 1.89 -22.67
C SER A 86 15.02 1.74 -22.90
N VAL A 87 15.73 0.96 -22.07
CA VAL A 87 17.19 0.76 -22.17
C VAL A 87 17.55 -0.38 -23.13
N THR A 88 16.59 -1.23 -23.49
CA THR A 88 16.80 -2.41 -24.36
C THR A 88 16.45 -2.21 -25.83
N LEU A 89 15.99 -1.02 -26.23
CA LEU A 89 15.63 -0.65 -27.60
C LEU A 89 16.74 0.19 -28.25
#